data_AF-A0A485N8F1-F1
#
_entry.id   AF-A0A485N8F1-F1
#
_cell.length_a   1.000
_cell.length_b   1.000
_cell.length_c   1.000
_cell.angle_alpha   90.00
_cell.angle_beta   90.00
_cell.angle_gamma   90.00
#
_symmetry.space_group_name_H-M   'P 1'
#
loop_
_entity.id
_entity.type
_entity.pdbx_description
1 polymer ?
#
loop_
_entity_poly.entity_id
_entity_poly.type
_entity_poly.pdbx_seq_one_letter_code
_entity_poly.pdbx_strand_id
1 'polypeptide(L)'
;MAPKAKKEAPAPPKAEAKAKALKAKKASKYPQKSIPRRNKLDQYAIIKFPLTTKSAMKKIQDNNTLVFIVDVKANKHQIKQAVKKL
;
A
#
# COMPACT_ATOMS: atom_id res chain seq x y z
N MET A 1 35.33 62.80 -36.09
CA MET A 1 36.30 61.89 -35.42
C MET A 1 35.79 61.65 -34.00
N ALA A 2 35.10 60.54 -33.76
CA ALA A 2 34.38 60.26 -32.52
C ALA A 2 35.28 59.50 -31.51
N PRO A 3 35.32 59.87 -30.21
CA PRO A 3 35.91 59.03 -29.19
C PRO A 3 34.89 58.06 -28.60
N LYS A 4 35.39 56.85 -28.30
CA LYS A 4 34.69 55.60 -28.01
C LYS A 4 33.94 55.61 -26.66
N ALA A 5 32.69 55.15 -26.65
CA ALA A 5 32.00 54.74 -25.44
C ALA A 5 32.51 53.36 -24.98
N LYS A 6 33.06 53.28 -23.77
CA LYS A 6 33.35 52.01 -23.08
C LYS A 6 32.02 51.33 -22.77
N LYS A 7 31.81 50.13 -23.33
CA LYS A 7 30.68 49.26 -23.02
C LYS A 7 31.07 48.40 -21.82
N GLU A 8 30.61 48.76 -20.64
CA GLU A 8 30.73 47.94 -19.44
C GLU A 8 29.67 46.82 -19.54
N ALA A 9 30.11 45.56 -19.50
CA ALA A 9 29.21 44.42 -19.62
C ALA A 9 28.50 44.18 -18.27
N PRO A 10 27.16 44.11 -18.21
CA PRO A 10 26.49 43.69 -17.00
C PRO A 10 26.71 42.19 -16.80
N ALA A 11 27.18 41.81 -15.61
CA ALA A 11 27.40 40.44 -15.19
C ALA A 11 26.14 39.56 -15.39
N PRO A 12 26.30 38.26 -15.73
CA PRO A 12 25.17 37.37 -15.97
C PRO A 12 24.31 37.22 -14.71
N PRO A 13 22.97 37.37 -14.79
CA PRO A 13 22.11 37.21 -13.63
C PRO A 13 22.16 35.76 -13.11
N LYS A 14 22.23 35.68 -11.77
CA LYS A 14 22.31 34.45 -10.96
C LYS A 14 21.20 33.46 -11.31
N ALA A 15 21.56 32.17 -11.20
CA ALA A 15 20.73 30.99 -11.40
C ALA A 15 19.28 31.13 -10.89
N GLU A 16 18.31 31.15 -11.79
CA GLU A 16 16.91 30.86 -11.47
C GLU A 16 16.74 29.35 -11.32
N ALA A 17 16.61 28.89 -10.07
CA ALA A 17 16.13 27.56 -9.79
C ALA A 17 14.73 27.38 -10.39
N LYS A 18 14.59 26.51 -11.39
CA LYS A 18 13.29 26.15 -12.00
C LYS A 18 12.28 25.82 -10.90
N ALA A 19 11.27 26.67 -10.72
CA ALA A 19 10.17 26.45 -9.80
C ALA A 19 9.49 25.10 -10.09
N LYS A 20 9.25 24.30 -9.05
CA LYS A 20 8.64 22.98 -9.16
C LYS A 20 7.16 23.16 -9.54
N ALA A 21 6.82 22.90 -10.81
CA ALA A 21 5.45 23.03 -11.30
C ALA A 21 4.49 22.10 -10.52
N LEU A 22 3.35 22.65 -10.06
CA LEU A 22 2.30 21.89 -9.39
C LEU A 22 1.66 20.92 -10.40
N LYS A 23 1.89 19.62 -10.21
CA LYS A 23 1.25 18.57 -11.02
C LYS A 23 -0.19 18.36 -10.55
N ALA A 24 -1.15 18.65 -11.41
CA ALA A 24 -2.55 18.33 -11.18
C ALA A 24 -2.76 16.80 -11.06
N LYS A 25 -3.69 16.37 -10.19
CA LYS A 25 -4.07 14.96 -10.08
C LYS A 25 -4.67 14.49 -11.42
N LYS A 26 -4.21 13.33 -11.90
CA LYS A 26 -4.71 12.73 -13.15
C LYS A 26 -6.17 12.29 -12.95
N ALA A 27 -7.10 12.95 -13.65
CA ALA A 27 -8.50 12.54 -13.75
C ALA A 27 -8.74 11.95 -15.16
N SER A 28 -8.91 10.63 -15.25
CA SER A 28 -9.24 9.99 -16.52
C SER A 28 -10.71 10.21 -16.87
N LYS A 29 -11.01 10.43 -18.16
CA LYS A 29 -12.39 10.64 -18.65
C LYS A 29 -13.28 9.40 -18.52
N TYR A 30 -12.67 8.21 -18.42
CA TYR A 30 -13.34 6.92 -18.30
C TYR A 30 -12.68 6.07 -17.21
N PRO A 31 -13.41 5.13 -16.58
CA PRO A 31 -12.84 4.21 -15.61
C PRO A 31 -11.90 3.21 -16.29
N GLN A 32 -10.73 2.95 -15.68
CA GLN A 32 -9.77 1.98 -16.22
C GLN A 32 -10.26 0.52 -16.15
N LYS A 33 -11.22 0.23 -15.27
CA LYS A 33 -11.87 -1.07 -15.14
C LYS A 33 -13.36 -0.83 -15.02
N SER A 34 -14.16 -1.58 -15.77
CA SER A 34 -15.62 -1.48 -15.76
C SER A 34 -16.21 -1.88 -14.40
N ILE A 35 -15.62 -2.86 -13.72
CA ILE A 35 -16.12 -3.42 -12.46
C ILE A 35 -15.00 -3.46 -11.42
N PRO A 36 -15.28 -3.10 -10.15
CA PRO A 36 -14.32 -3.26 -9.06
C PRO A 36 -13.98 -4.74 -8.82
N ARG A 37 -12.74 -5.04 -8.47
CA ARG A 37 -12.34 -6.41 -8.16
C ARG A 37 -12.88 -6.81 -6.79
N ARG A 38 -13.43 -8.03 -6.71
CA ARG A 38 -13.80 -8.65 -5.44
C ARG A 38 -12.55 -9.07 -4.66
N ASN A 39 -12.61 -8.94 -3.34
CA ASN A 39 -11.61 -9.52 -2.44
C ASN A 39 -11.73 -11.05 -2.46
N LYS A 40 -10.63 -11.75 -2.77
CA LYS A 40 -10.60 -13.22 -2.81
C LYS A 40 -10.26 -13.85 -1.45
N LEU A 41 -9.66 -13.07 -0.55
CA LEU A 41 -9.27 -13.50 0.80
C LEU A 41 -10.35 -13.12 1.80
N ASP A 42 -11.52 -13.73 1.66
CA ASP A 42 -12.64 -13.60 2.60
C ASP A 42 -12.38 -14.46 3.86
N GLN A 43 -13.19 -14.33 4.92
CA GLN A 43 -12.96 -14.96 6.24
C GLN A 43 -12.86 -16.49 6.14
N TYR A 44 -13.76 -17.10 5.37
CA TYR A 44 -13.76 -18.55 5.10
C TYR A 44 -12.62 -19.00 4.20
N ALA A 45 -12.07 -18.11 3.36
CA ALA A 45 -10.88 -18.42 2.58
C ALA A 45 -9.62 -18.36 3.45
N ILE A 46 -9.62 -17.49 4.45
CA ILE A 46 -8.52 -17.35 5.42
C ILE A 46 -8.48 -18.57 6.35
N ILE A 47 -9.57 -18.90 7.03
CA ILE A 47 -9.64 -20.04 7.96
C ILE A 47 -10.20 -21.26 7.23
N LYS A 48 -9.37 -22.28 7.02
CA LYS A 48 -9.75 -23.45 6.22
C LYS A 48 -10.42 -24.53 7.05
N PHE A 49 -9.73 -25.04 8.07
CA PHE A 49 -10.26 -26.07 8.97
C PHE A 49 -9.50 -26.09 10.30
N PRO A 50 -10.14 -26.57 11.39
CA PRO A 50 -9.47 -26.76 12.66
C PRO A 50 -8.43 -27.87 12.57
N LEU A 51 -7.34 -27.74 13.32
CA LEU A 51 -6.35 -28.81 13.44
C LEU A 51 -6.74 -29.73 14.61
N THR A 52 -7.03 -31.00 14.30
CA THR A 52 -7.57 -31.98 15.26
C THR A 52 -6.53 -32.99 15.77
N THR A 53 -5.25 -32.61 15.82
CA THR A 53 -4.19 -33.49 16.35
C THR A 53 -4.22 -33.56 17.87
N LYS A 54 -3.67 -34.62 18.46
CA LYS A 54 -3.60 -34.77 19.94
C LYS A 54 -2.94 -33.57 20.61
N SER A 55 -1.88 -33.04 20.01
CA SER A 55 -1.19 -31.84 20.52
C SER A 55 -2.02 -30.57 20.39
N ALA A 56 -2.81 -30.44 19.31
CA ALA A 56 -3.74 -29.32 19.15
C ALA A 56 -4.89 -29.41 20.16
N MET A 57 -5.49 -30.59 20.33
CA MET A 57 -6.55 -30.82 21.33
C MET A 57 -6.07 -30.50 22.74
N LYS A 58 -4.84 -30.91 23.08
CA LYS A 58 -4.22 -30.58 24.37
C LYS A 58 -4.06 -29.06 24.56
N LYS A 59 -3.62 -28.32 23.53
CA LYS A 59 -3.50 -26.86 23.57
C LYS A 59 -4.84 -26.11 23.71
N ILE A 60 -5.94 -26.72 23.27
CA ILE A 60 -7.28 -26.18 23.45
C ILE A 60 -7.68 -26.25 24.93
N GLN A 61 -7.36 -27.36 25.60
CA GLN A 61 -7.71 -27.60 27.00
C GLN A 61 -6.82 -26.85 27.99
N ASP A 62 -5.50 -26.93 27.81
CA ASP A 62 -4.56 -26.43 28.82
C ASP A 62 -4.42 -24.89 28.78
N ASN A 63 -4.45 -24.30 27.58
CA ASN A 63 -4.07 -22.90 27.35
C ASN A 63 -5.20 -22.04 26.77
N ASN A 64 -6.38 -22.62 26.53
CA ASN A 64 -7.49 -21.97 25.82
C ASN A 64 -7.08 -21.43 24.43
N THR A 65 -6.20 -22.15 23.72
CA THR A 65 -5.73 -21.75 22.38
C THR A 65 -6.33 -22.62 21.28
N LEU A 66 -7.05 -22.01 20.35
CA LEU A 66 -7.59 -22.69 19.17
C LEU A 66 -6.52 -22.80 18.08
N VAL A 67 -6.44 -23.97 17.43
CA VAL A 67 -5.47 -24.24 16.38
C VAL A 67 -6.20 -24.48 15.06
N PHE A 68 -5.86 -23.67 14.05
CA PHE A 68 -6.47 -23.73 12.72
C PHE A 68 -5.39 -23.80 11.64
N ILE A 69 -5.74 -24.41 10.52
CA ILE A 69 -4.97 -24.31 9.28
C ILE A 69 -5.51 -23.14 8.47
N VAL A 70 -4.59 -22.28 8.02
CA VAL A 70 -4.89 -20.98 7.41
C VAL A 70 -4.29 -20.91 6.01
N ASP A 71 -4.81 -20.03 5.16
CA ASP A 71 -4.16 -19.69 3.89
C ASP A 71 -2.78 -19.03 4.08
N VAL A 72 -1.82 -19.42 3.23
CA VAL A 72 -0.42 -18.96 3.28
C VAL A 72 -0.30 -17.45 3.06
N LYS A 73 -1.25 -16.84 2.34
CA LYS A 73 -1.23 -15.40 2.05
C LYS A 73 -1.83 -14.53 3.16
N ALA A 74 -2.40 -15.13 4.21
CA ALA A 74 -3.10 -14.39 5.25
C ALA A 74 -2.14 -13.80 6.29
N ASN A 75 -2.34 -12.53 6.62
CA ASN A 75 -1.58 -11.85 7.67
C ASN A 75 -2.23 -12.05 9.06
N LYS A 76 -1.43 -11.94 10.12
CA LYS A 76 -1.91 -12.08 11.52
C LYS A 76 -3.13 -11.20 11.85
N HIS A 77 -3.16 -9.96 11.34
CA HIS A 77 -4.30 -9.07 11.52
C HIS A 77 -5.58 -9.57 10.85
N GLN A 78 -5.46 -10.14 9.65
CA GLN A 78 -6.59 -10.71 8.90
C GLN A 78 -7.11 -11.96 9.60
N ILE A 79 -6.21 -12.82 10.11
CA ILE A 79 -6.59 -14.01 10.89
C ILE A 79 -7.35 -13.61 12.15
N LYS A 80 -6.84 -12.62 12.90
CA LYS A 80 -7.52 -12.10 14.10
C LYS A 80 -8.92 -11.56 13.78
N GLN A 81 -9.06 -10.81 12.69
CA GLN A 81 -10.35 -10.29 12.26
C GLN A 81 -11.30 -11.38 11.77
N ALA A 82 -10.78 -12.39 11.05
CA ALA A 82 -11.56 -13.50 10.56
C ALA A 82 -12.12 -14.34 11.71
N VAL A 83 -11.29 -14.70 12.71
CA VAL A 83 -11.72 -15.45 13.91
C VAL A 83 -12.75 -14.67 14.73
N LYS A 84 -12.65 -13.33 14.78
CA LYS A 84 -13.59 -12.50 15.54
C LYS A 84 -14.95 -12.35 14.85
N LYS A 85 -14.98 -12.45 13.52
CA LYS A 85 -16.16 -12.18 12.69
C LYS A 85 -16.95 -13.44 12.34
N LEU A 86 -16.24 -14.56 12.22
CA LEU A 86 -16.82 -15.91 12.23
C LEU A 86 -17.37 -16.23 13.62
#